data_AF-A0A7W7L5E1-F1
#
_entry.id   AF-A0A7W7L5E1-F1
#
_cell.length_a   1.000
_cell.length_b   1.000
_cell.length_c   1.000
_cell.angle_alpha   90.00
_cell.angle_beta   90.00
_cell.angle_gamma   90.00
#
_symmetry.space_group_name_H-M   'P 1'
#
loop_
_entity.id
_entity.type
_entity.pdbx_description
1 polymer ?
#
loop_
_entity_poly.entity_id
_entity_poly.type
_entity_poly.pdbx_seq_one_letter_code
_entity_poly.pdbx_strand_id
1 'polypeptide(L)'
;MGVAGVDQEIEATTESERGPQVDLAAPGDNLIITCKGGTGVCRSHGTSGATALASASAALLWSIHPDWTANQITRVLINTAGGPENGDKRSDSIGYGVVRPRIALKNPGDPGPADVNPLPGPNSASPAPQATASRATGGMPGRSPADSASKGDDLLSTRNVLAAGAAAVVALAVAVPLGLKRRRRSRQM
;
A
#
# COMPACT_ATOMS: atom_id res chain seq x y z
N MET A 1 12.82 0.29 2.68
CA MET A 1 12.48 -1.04 3.20
C MET A 1 11.77 -1.82 2.11
N GLY A 2 12.48 -2.70 1.41
CA GLY A 2 11.89 -3.75 0.59
C GLY A 2 11.50 -4.95 1.45
N VAL A 3 10.30 -5.50 1.24
CA VAL A 3 9.75 -6.62 2.01
C VAL A 3 9.47 -7.82 1.12
N ALA A 4 10.15 -8.95 1.37
CA ALA A 4 9.86 -10.23 0.73
C ALA A 4 8.71 -10.96 1.44
N GLY A 5 8.02 -11.82 0.69
CA GLY A 5 7.03 -12.76 1.23
C GLY A 5 7.68 -14.12 1.47
N VAL A 6 7.38 -14.75 2.60
CA VAL A 6 7.79 -16.13 2.89
C VAL A 6 6.58 -17.05 3.14
N ASP A 7 6.77 -18.34 2.93
CA ASP A 7 5.83 -19.39 3.29
C ASP A 7 6.02 -19.89 4.74
N GLN A 8 5.38 -21.02 5.07
CA GLN A 8 5.37 -21.58 6.42
C GLN A 8 6.72 -22.21 6.79
N GLU A 9 7.50 -22.57 5.78
CA GLU A 9 8.85 -23.13 5.84
C GLU A 9 9.92 -22.03 5.85
N ILE A 10 9.53 -20.75 5.85
CA ILE A 10 10.43 -19.58 5.82
C ILE A 10 11.18 -19.44 4.48
N GLU A 11 10.70 -20.12 3.44
CA GLU A 11 11.21 -19.97 2.09
C GLU A 11 10.54 -18.78 1.40
N ALA A 12 11.32 -18.02 0.62
CA ALA A 12 10.79 -16.90 -0.12
C ALA A 12 9.80 -17.38 -1.20
N THR A 13 8.59 -16.81 -1.23
CA THR A 13 7.56 -17.20 -2.19
C THR A 13 8.04 -17.00 -3.63
N THR A 14 7.46 -17.74 -4.57
CA THR A 14 7.87 -17.71 -5.99
C THR A 14 7.88 -16.30 -6.59
N GLU A 15 6.91 -15.47 -6.22
CA GLU A 15 6.76 -14.09 -6.71
C GLU A 15 7.65 -13.08 -5.97
N SER A 16 8.34 -13.50 -4.90
CA SER A 16 9.23 -12.62 -4.17
C SER A 16 10.51 -12.37 -4.97
N GLU A 17 10.78 -11.10 -5.23
CA GLU A 17 12.03 -10.64 -5.79
C GLU A 17 13.21 -10.97 -4.88
N ARG A 18 14.37 -11.18 -5.48
CA ARG A 18 15.62 -11.48 -4.77
C ARG A 18 16.67 -10.46 -5.15
N GLY A 19 17.48 -10.06 -4.18
CA GLY A 19 18.62 -9.16 -4.42
C GLY A 19 18.87 -8.17 -3.28
N PRO A 20 19.80 -7.22 -3.48
CA PRO A 20 20.23 -6.28 -2.44
C PRO A 20 19.13 -5.35 -1.94
N GLN A 21 18.04 -5.19 -2.68
CA GLN A 21 16.87 -4.37 -2.31
C GLN A 21 15.96 -5.00 -1.24
N VAL A 22 16.14 -6.28 -0.92
CA VAL A 22 15.31 -6.96 0.10
C VAL A 22 15.88 -6.67 1.50
N ASP A 23 15.13 -5.95 2.32
CA ASP A 23 15.58 -5.56 3.66
C ASP A 23 15.01 -6.48 4.74
N LEU A 24 13.76 -6.91 4.58
CA LEU A 24 13.03 -7.69 5.57
C LEU A 24 12.12 -8.71 4.86
N ALA A 25 11.66 -9.71 5.58
CA ALA A 25 10.61 -10.61 5.14
C ALA A 25 9.44 -10.65 6.11
N ALA A 26 8.28 -11.09 5.62
CA ALA A 26 7.11 -11.39 6.43
C ALA A 26 6.29 -12.50 5.77
N PRO A 27 5.37 -13.16 6.51
CA PRO A 27 4.49 -14.15 5.91
C PRO A 27 3.75 -13.58 4.70
N GLY A 28 3.94 -14.22 3.57
CA GLY A 28 3.41 -13.81 2.27
C GLY A 28 2.57 -14.88 1.60
N ASP A 29 2.58 -16.12 2.08
CA ASP A 29 1.78 -17.22 1.56
C ASP A 29 0.65 -17.63 2.51
N ASN A 30 -0.38 -18.28 1.97
CA ASN A 30 -1.52 -18.83 2.71
C ASN A 30 -2.19 -17.84 3.69
N LEU A 31 -2.19 -16.56 3.34
CA LEU A 31 -2.77 -15.48 4.13
C LEU A 31 -4.29 -15.57 4.14
N ILE A 32 -4.89 -15.47 5.32
CA ILE A 32 -6.35 -15.37 5.46
C ILE A 32 -6.74 -13.90 5.41
N ILE A 33 -7.45 -13.52 4.34
CA ILE A 33 -7.92 -12.15 4.10
C ILE A 33 -9.42 -12.13 3.90
N THR A 34 -10.03 -10.95 3.94
CA THR A 34 -11.41 -10.78 3.48
C THR A 34 -11.49 -10.96 1.97
N CYS A 35 -12.48 -11.71 1.48
CA CYS A 35 -12.70 -11.86 0.04
C CYS A 35 -13.05 -10.51 -0.61
N LYS A 36 -12.54 -10.27 -1.82
CA LYS A 36 -12.95 -9.08 -2.59
C LYS A 36 -14.45 -9.18 -2.94
N GLY A 37 -15.22 -8.17 -2.56
CA GLY A 37 -16.64 -8.04 -2.96
C GLY A 37 -17.64 -8.88 -2.15
N GLY A 38 -17.28 -9.36 -0.95
CA GLY A 38 -18.20 -10.14 -0.11
C GLY A 38 -17.83 -10.11 1.38
N THR A 39 -18.56 -10.89 2.19
CA THR A 39 -18.41 -10.97 3.66
C THR A 39 -17.64 -12.20 4.15
N GLY A 40 -17.01 -12.95 3.23
CA GLY A 40 -16.26 -14.17 3.54
C GLY A 40 -14.75 -13.95 3.76
N VAL A 41 -14.08 -15.02 4.17
CA VAL A 41 -12.61 -15.11 4.23
C VAL A 41 -12.07 -15.95 3.09
N CYS A 42 -10.94 -15.52 2.53
CA CYS A 42 -10.28 -16.12 1.39
C CYS A 42 -8.80 -16.32 1.71
N ARG A 43 -8.19 -17.34 1.09
CA ARG A 43 -6.73 -17.46 1.06
C ARG A 43 -6.16 -16.54 -0.01
N SER A 44 -5.00 -15.96 0.28
CA SER A 44 -4.26 -15.10 -0.63
C SER A 44 -2.76 -15.31 -0.42
N HIS A 45 -1.97 -14.94 -1.42
CA HIS A 45 -0.52 -14.91 -1.35
C HIS A 45 0.00 -13.64 -2.02
N GLY A 46 1.24 -13.27 -1.71
CA GLY A 46 1.99 -12.18 -2.34
C GLY A 46 2.69 -11.26 -1.35
N THR A 47 3.73 -10.60 -1.84
CA THR A 47 4.54 -9.62 -1.09
C THR A 47 3.74 -8.42 -0.59
N SER A 48 2.58 -8.12 -1.21
CA SER A 48 1.66 -7.09 -0.72
C SER A 48 1.13 -7.41 0.68
N GLY A 49 0.75 -8.67 0.94
CA GLY A 49 0.30 -9.10 2.26
C GLY A 49 1.43 -9.13 3.29
N ALA A 50 2.61 -9.60 2.88
CA ALA A 50 3.83 -9.55 3.69
C ALA A 50 4.18 -8.10 4.10
N THR A 51 4.13 -7.16 3.15
CA THR A 51 4.37 -5.74 3.40
C THR A 51 3.36 -5.16 4.38
N ALA A 52 2.09 -5.55 4.29
CA ALA A 52 1.07 -5.12 5.23
C ALA A 52 1.36 -5.62 6.66
N LEU A 53 1.81 -6.86 6.83
CA LEU A 53 2.20 -7.42 8.14
C LEU A 53 3.46 -6.78 8.72
N ALA A 54 4.49 -6.52 7.89
CA ALA A 54 5.66 -5.77 8.30
C ALA A 54 5.30 -4.33 8.74
N SER A 55 4.41 -3.67 7.98
CA SER A 55 3.91 -2.33 8.30
C SER A 55 3.10 -2.30 9.59
N ALA A 56 2.24 -3.30 9.82
CA ALA A 56 1.50 -3.45 11.07
C ALA A 56 2.46 -3.65 12.26
N SER A 57 3.52 -4.42 12.08
CA SER A 57 4.55 -4.63 13.10
C SER A 57 5.28 -3.32 13.45
N ALA A 58 5.63 -2.52 12.43
CA ALA A 58 6.21 -1.19 12.62
C ALA A 58 5.26 -0.25 13.37
N ALA A 59 3.97 -0.25 12.99
CA ALA A 59 2.95 0.59 13.63
C ALA A 59 2.73 0.22 15.10
N LEU A 60 2.77 -1.08 15.45
CA LEU A 60 2.70 -1.53 16.84
C LEU A 60 3.87 -1.00 17.67
N LEU A 61 5.11 -1.10 17.16
CA LEU A 61 6.26 -0.48 17.81
C LEU A 61 6.08 1.03 17.98
N TRP A 62 5.63 1.71 16.92
CA TRP A 62 5.44 3.16 16.97
C TRP A 62 4.36 3.58 17.97
N SER A 63 3.32 2.77 18.15
CA SER A 63 2.25 3.06 19.11
C SER A 63 2.71 3.04 20.57
N ILE A 64 3.73 2.23 20.88
CA ILE A 64 4.30 2.15 22.23
C ILE A 64 5.54 3.05 22.39
N HIS A 65 6.18 3.41 21.28
CA HIS A 65 7.34 4.30 21.22
C HIS A 65 7.07 5.47 20.25
N PRO A 66 6.15 6.39 20.60
CA PRO A 66 5.73 7.47 19.71
C PRO A 66 6.84 8.47 19.38
N ASP A 67 7.90 8.50 20.17
CA ASP A 67 9.08 9.35 20.04
C ASP A 67 10.17 8.77 19.12
N TRP A 68 10.08 7.48 18.76
CA TRP A 68 11.06 6.86 17.88
C TRP A 68 10.91 7.32 16.43
N THR A 69 12.05 7.45 15.73
CA THR A 69 12.08 7.76 14.30
C THR A 69 11.91 6.53 13.43
N ALA A 70 11.67 6.73 12.13
CA ALA A 70 11.60 5.63 11.17
C ALA A 70 12.89 4.80 11.15
N ASN A 71 14.04 5.44 11.33
CA ASN A 71 15.34 4.77 11.40
C ASN A 71 15.44 3.86 12.63
N GLN A 72 14.97 4.34 13.78
CA GLN A 72 14.94 3.57 15.03
C GLN A 72 13.98 2.37 14.94
N ILE A 73 12.77 2.60 14.43
CA ILE A 73 11.78 1.53 14.20
C ILE A 73 12.34 0.49 13.22
N THR A 74 12.94 0.94 12.12
CA THR A 74 13.57 0.05 11.14
C THR A 74 14.70 -0.76 11.77
N ARG A 75 15.56 -0.13 12.58
CA ARG A 75 16.67 -0.80 13.26
C ARG A 75 16.18 -1.90 14.20
N VAL A 76 15.14 -1.62 14.99
CA VAL A 76 14.53 -2.61 15.89
C VAL A 76 13.93 -3.78 15.09
N LEU A 77 13.24 -3.50 13.98
CA LEU A 77 12.65 -4.55 13.14
C LEU A 77 13.72 -5.49 12.58
N ILE A 78 14.82 -4.97 12.01
CA ILE A 78 15.87 -5.81 11.42
C ILE A 78 16.72 -6.53 12.49
N ASN A 79 16.96 -5.90 13.64
CA ASN A 79 17.77 -6.50 14.72
C ASN A 79 17.03 -7.61 15.47
N THR A 80 15.69 -7.62 15.43
CA THR A 80 14.86 -8.62 16.11
C THR A 80 14.27 -9.66 15.16
N ALA A 81 14.53 -9.53 13.86
CA ALA A 81 14.07 -10.46 12.83
C ALA A 81 14.60 -11.88 13.05
N GLY A 82 13.87 -12.87 12.55
CA GLY A 82 14.37 -14.25 12.43
C GLY A 82 15.27 -14.33 11.21
N GLY A 83 16.58 -14.17 11.40
CA GLY A 83 17.56 -14.13 10.33
C GLY A 83 17.76 -15.47 9.59
N PRO A 84 18.58 -15.48 8.53
CA PRO A 84 18.94 -16.68 7.78
C PRO A 84 19.46 -17.85 8.64
N GLU A 85 19.06 -19.08 8.31
CA GLU A 85 19.45 -20.27 9.08
C GLU A 85 20.95 -20.60 9.01
N ASN A 86 21.62 -20.15 7.94
CA ASN A 86 23.05 -20.35 7.74
C ASN A 86 23.93 -19.45 8.65
N GLY A 87 23.32 -18.59 9.47
CA GLY A 87 24.01 -17.68 10.39
C GLY A 87 24.49 -16.37 9.75
N ASP A 88 24.24 -16.17 8.45
CA ASP A 88 24.51 -14.89 7.80
C ASP A 88 23.62 -13.81 8.37
N LYS A 89 24.12 -12.57 8.40
CA LYS A 89 23.33 -11.42 8.86
C LYS A 89 22.17 -11.07 7.93
N ARG A 90 22.29 -11.42 6.64
CA ARG A 90 21.34 -11.08 5.59
C ARG A 90 21.46 -12.08 4.45
N SER A 91 20.34 -12.37 3.78
CA SER A 91 20.32 -13.01 2.46
C SER A 91 19.60 -12.14 1.44
N ASP A 92 19.77 -12.46 0.15
CA ASP A 92 19.03 -11.80 -0.93
C ASP A 92 17.56 -12.23 -1.03
N SER A 93 17.16 -13.30 -0.34
CA SER A 93 15.79 -13.83 -0.36
C SER A 93 14.90 -13.27 0.75
N ILE A 94 15.45 -13.06 1.95
CA ILE A 94 14.68 -12.62 3.13
C ILE A 94 15.25 -11.37 3.82
N GLY A 95 16.29 -10.76 3.24
CA GLY A 95 16.95 -9.60 3.84
C GLY A 95 17.55 -9.98 5.19
N TYR A 96 17.36 -9.12 6.19
CA TYR A 96 17.79 -9.37 7.57
C TYR A 96 16.95 -10.44 8.29
N GLY A 97 15.85 -10.91 7.69
CA GLY A 97 15.05 -12.01 8.21
C GLY A 97 13.55 -11.71 8.28
N VAL A 98 12.80 -12.68 8.83
CA VAL A 98 11.35 -12.60 8.98
C VAL A 98 10.96 -11.76 10.20
N VAL A 99 10.00 -10.84 10.04
CA VAL A 99 9.51 -9.98 11.11
C VAL A 99 8.98 -10.78 12.32
N ARG A 100 9.39 -10.39 13.53
CA ARG A 100 8.98 -11.03 14.80
C ARG A 100 8.36 -10.00 15.74
N PRO A 101 7.13 -9.51 15.49
CA PRO A 101 6.54 -8.41 16.26
C PRO A 101 6.49 -8.67 17.76
N ARG A 102 6.26 -9.92 18.19
CA ARG A 102 6.29 -10.29 19.61
C ARG A 102 7.67 -10.06 20.25
N ILE A 103 8.76 -10.34 19.53
CA ILE A 103 10.11 -10.13 20.05
C ILE A 103 10.46 -8.65 20.00
N ALA A 104 10.16 -7.97 18.89
CA ALA A 104 10.37 -6.54 18.74
C ALA A 104 9.66 -5.73 19.85
N LEU A 105 8.43 -6.09 20.21
CA LEU A 105 7.67 -5.40 21.26
C LEU A 105 8.16 -5.70 22.68
N LYS A 106 8.62 -6.93 22.95
CA LYS A 106 9.04 -7.34 24.31
C LYS A 106 10.49 -7.00 24.61
N ASN A 107 11.36 -7.21 23.64
CA ASN A 107 12.81 -7.07 23.75
C ASN A 107 13.33 -6.30 22.51
N PRO A 108 12.97 -5.01 22.34
CA PRO A 108 13.36 -4.23 21.16
C PRO A 108 14.88 -4.04 21.01
N GLY A 109 15.63 -4.17 22.12
CA GLY A 109 17.05 -3.82 22.14
C GLY A 109 17.26 -2.31 22.08
N ASP A 110 18.47 -1.89 21.67
CA ASP A 110 18.79 -0.48 21.45
C ASP A 110 18.32 -0.04 20.04
N PRO A 111 17.40 0.95 19.93
CA PRO A 111 17.00 1.51 18.64
C PRO A 111 18.12 2.31 17.95
N GLY A 112 19.18 2.66 18.66
CA GLY A 112 20.32 3.42 18.18
C GLY A 112 19.98 4.89 17.87
N PRO A 113 20.91 5.61 17.21
CA PRO A 113 20.72 7.03 16.87
C PRO A 113 19.55 7.24 15.90
N ALA A 114 18.79 8.31 16.13
CA ALA A 114 17.58 8.69 15.39
C ALA A 114 17.83 9.06 13.92
N ASP A 115 19.00 9.64 13.64
CA ASP A 115 19.41 10.22 12.35
C ASP A 115 20.25 9.27 11.48
N VAL A 116 20.61 8.10 11.99
CA VAL A 116 21.42 7.11 11.26
C VAL A 116 20.52 6.05 10.63
N ASN A 117 20.49 6.00 9.28
CA ASN A 117 19.82 4.93 8.54
C ASN A 117 20.46 3.56 8.85
N PRO A 118 19.70 2.57 9.36
CA PRO A 118 20.24 1.23 9.63
C PRO A 118 20.44 0.35 8.40
N LEU A 119 19.83 0.69 7.26
CA LEU A 119 19.90 -0.12 6.04
C LEU A 119 21.03 0.32 5.12
N PRO A 120 21.68 -0.60 4.38
CA PRO A 120 22.69 -0.26 3.39
C PRO A 120 22.06 0.51 2.22
N GLY A 121 22.63 1.65 1.85
CA GLY A 121 22.12 2.51 0.78
C GLY A 121 22.39 4.00 1.06
N PRO A 122 22.10 4.91 0.12
CA PRO A 122 22.34 6.33 0.33
C PRO A 122 21.55 6.84 1.55
N ASN A 123 22.28 7.51 2.45
CA ASN A 123 21.78 8.02 3.73
C ASN A 123 20.54 8.90 3.51
N SER A 124 19.35 8.40 3.86
CA SER A 124 18.15 9.22 3.97
C SER A 124 17.98 9.59 5.44
N ALA A 125 18.37 10.81 5.81
CA ALA A 125 17.99 11.35 7.10
C ALA A 125 16.45 11.43 7.13
N SER A 126 15.81 10.64 8.01
CA SER A 126 14.35 10.64 8.15
C SER A 126 13.98 11.71 9.18
N PRO A 127 13.22 12.76 8.81
CA PRO A 127 12.69 13.70 9.79
C PRO A 127 11.78 12.94 10.76
N ALA A 128 11.94 13.19 12.07
CA ALA A 128 11.01 12.64 13.06
C ALA A 128 9.57 13.08 12.73
N PRO A 129 8.55 12.22 12.90
CA PRO A 129 7.17 12.65 12.72
C PRO A 129 6.85 13.72 13.76
N GLN A 130 6.59 14.96 13.32
CA GLN A 130 5.93 15.92 14.18
C GLN A 130 4.50 15.42 14.39
N ALA A 131 4.16 15.10 15.63
CA ALA A 131 2.80 14.76 16.02
C ALA A 131 1.91 16.01 15.87
N THR A 132 1.39 16.26 14.66
CA THR A 132 0.23 17.13 14.50
C THR A 132 -0.98 16.37 15.04
N ALA A 133 -1.35 16.67 16.28
CA ALA A 133 -2.62 16.26 16.84
C ALA A 133 -3.75 16.90 16.00
N SER A 134 -4.23 16.20 14.97
CA SER A 134 -5.50 16.54 14.33
C SER A 134 -6.62 16.28 15.32
N ARG A 135 -6.97 17.32 16.06
CA ARG A 135 -8.23 17.41 16.82
C ARG A 135 -9.36 17.17 15.83
N ALA A 136 -9.96 15.98 15.87
CA ALA A 136 -11.26 15.74 15.25
C ALA A 136 -12.29 16.58 16.02
N THR A 137 -12.55 17.79 15.53
CA THR A 137 -13.72 18.56 15.93
C THR A 137 -14.92 17.96 15.21
N GLY A 138 -15.91 17.55 16.02
CA GLY A 138 -17.09 16.85 15.55
C GLY A 138 -17.93 17.68 14.58
N GLY A 139 -18.54 16.97 13.63
CA GLY A 139 -19.57 17.49 12.74
C GLY A 139 -19.89 16.49 11.65
N MET A 140 -20.87 15.60 11.89
CA MET A 140 -21.51 14.86 10.81
C MET A 140 -22.26 15.85 9.91
N PRO A 141 -21.98 15.92 8.60
CA PRO A 141 -22.87 16.62 7.68
C PRO A 141 -24.06 15.71 7.37
N GLY A 142 -25.25 16.21 7.68
CA GLY A 142 -26.53 15.62 7.33
C GLY A 142 -26.72 15.47 5.82
N ARG A 143 -27.66 14.60 5.48
CA ARG A 143 -27.94 14.11 4.13
C ARG A 143 -29.05 14.92 3.43
N SER A 144 -28.91 15.05 2.11
CA SER A 144 -29.91 15.31 1.04
C SER A 144 -30.34 16.75 0.74
N PRO A 145 -30.86 17.04 -0.48
CA PRO A 145 -30.62 16.44 -1.81
C PRO A 145 -30.30 17.50 -2.91
N ALA A 146 -30.07 17.02 -4.13
CA ALA A 146 -29.75 17.78 -5.34
C ALA A 146 -30.85 18.77 -5.78
N ASP A 147 -30.45 19.92 -6.33
CA ASP A 147 -31.14 20.53 -7.47
C ASP A 147 -30.28 21.50 -8.31
N SER A 148 -30.23 21.18 -9.60
CA SER A 148 -30.33 22.03 -10.80
C SER A 148 -29.67 23.42 -10.88
N ALA A 149 -28.62 23.46 -11.72
CA ALA A 149 -28.28 24.42 -12.78
C ALA A 149 -28.86 25.86 -12.75
N SER A 150 -27.95 26.84 -12.86
CA SER A 150 -28.05 27.92 -13.86
C SER A 150 -26.73 28.67 -14.08
N LYS A 151 -26.33 28.67 -15.36
CA LYS A 151 -25.69 29.73 -16.17
C LYS A 151 -24.78 30.77 -15.51
N GLY A 152 -23.56 30.81 -16.02
CA GLY A 152 -22.68 31.98 -16.03
C GLY A 152 -21.69 31.79 -17.16
N ASP A 153 -22.01 32.38 -18.32
CA ASP A 153 -21.11 32.49 -19.46
C ASP A 153 -19.92 33.36 -19.07
N ASP A 154 -18.69 32.86 -19.23
CA ASP A 154 -17.57 33.75 -19.53
C ASP A 154 -16.54 33.03 -20.40
N LEU A 155 -16.50 33.52 -21.64
CA LEU A 155 -15.66 33.11 -22.73
C LEU A 155 -14.23 33.64 -22.53
N LEU A 156 -13.25 32.89 -23.03
CA LEU A 156 -11.90 33.35 -23.39
C LEU A 156 -10.97 33.74 -22.22
N SER A 157 -10.38 32.72 -21.60
CA SER A 157 -8.94 32.81 -21.31
C SER A 157 -8.23 31.57 -21.83
N THR A 158 -7.76 31.72 -23.06
CA THR A 158 -6.89 30.83 -23.80
C THR A 158 -5.64 30.54 -22.97
N ARG A 159 -5.52 29.32 -22.42
CA ARG A 159 -4.25 28.58 -22.28
C ARG A 159 -4.46 27.16 -21.72
N ASN A 160 -4.06 26.20 -22.55
CA ASN A 160 -3.73 24.79 -22.25
C ASN A 160 -4.86 23.76 -22.38
N VAL A 161 -5.18 23.49 -23.65
CA VAL A 161 -5.96 22.35 -24.13
C VAL A 161 -5.05 21.11 -24.17
N LEU A 162 -5.22 20.14 -23.26
CA LEU A 162 -4.81 18.74 -23.48
C LEU A 162 -5.44 17.79 -22.43
N ALA A 163 -6.77 17.69 -22.39
CA ALA A 163 -7.47 16.66 -21.63
C ALA A 163 -8.85 16.36 -22.22
N ALA A 164 -8.90 15.90 -23.47
CA ALA A 164 -10.15 15.44 -24.10
C ALA A 164 -9.89 14.45 -25.24
N GLY A 165 -9.05 13.43 -25.01
CA GLY A 165 -8.66 12.45 -26.04
C GLY A 165 -9.37 11.10 -25.99
N ALA A 166 -10.11 10.76 -24.92
CA ALA A 166 -10.61 9.39 -24.73
C ALA A 166 -12.15 9.24 -24.70
N ALA A 167 -12.93 10.32 -24.70
CA ALA A 167 -14.39 10.25 -24.61
C ALA A 167 -15.11 10.21 -25.99
N ALA A 168 -14.42 10.56 -27.08
CA ALA A 168 -15.03 10.61 -28.42
C ALA A 168 -15.11 9.24 -29.13
N VAL A 169 -14.35 8.24 -28.69
CA VAL A 169 -14.31 6.92 -29.35
C VAL A 169 -15.44 5.99 -28.87
N VAL A 170 -15.95 6.19 -27.64
CA VAL A 170 -17.00 5.31 -27.06
C VAL A 170 -18.41 5.67 -27.55
N ALA A 171 -18.68 6.95 -27.87
CA ALA A 171 -20.00 7.39 -28.33
C ALA A 171 -20.35 6.88 -29.75
N LEU A 172 -19.35 6.67 -30.62
CA LEU A 172 -19.55 6.18 -31.99
C LEU A 172 -19.78 4.66 -32.07
N ALA A 173 -19.30 3.87 -31.10
CA ALA A 173 -19.47 2.41 -31.10
C ALA A 173 -20.89 1.95 -30.69
N VAL A 174 -21.63 2.77 -29.94
CA VAL A 174 -22.98 2.42 -29.42
C VAL A 174 -24.11 2.98 -30.30
N ALA A 175 -23.90 4.12 -30.97
CA ALA A 175 -24.96 4.77 -31.76
C ALA A 175 -25.29 4.04 -33.08
N VAL A 176 -24.31 3.40 -33.72
CA VAL A 176 -24.46 2.75 -35.04
C VAL A 176 -25.35 1.49 -35.00
N PRO A 177 -25.21 0.53 -34.05
CA PRO A 177 -26.07 -0.66 -34.03
C PRO A 177 -27.53 -0.37 -33.64
N LEU A 178 -27.81 0.67 -32.85
CA LEU A 178 -29.17 1.04 -32.44
C LEU A 178 -29.96 1.75 -33.55
N GLY A 179 -29.29 2.53 -34.40
CA GLY A 179 -29.93 3.18 -35.56
C GLY A 179 -30.41 2.20 -36.64
N LEU A 180 -29.64 1.15 -36.92
CA LEU A 180 -29.99 0.13 -37.93
C LEU A 180 -31.15 -0.77 -37.47
N LYS A 181 -31.28 -1.04 -36.17
CA LYS A 181 -32.40 -1.84 -35.61
C LYS A 181 -33.74 -1.10 -35.68
N ARG A 182 -33.73 0.23 -35.53
CA ARG A 182 -34.95 1.05 -35.61
C ARG A 182 -35.46 1.15 -37.06
N ARG A 183 -34.55 1.23 -38.05
CA ARG A 183 -34.90 1.35 -39.47
C ARG A 183 -35.52 0.07 -40.08
N ARG A 184 -35.22 -1.12 -39.52
CA ARG A 184 -35.86 -2.39 -39.95
C ARG A 184 -37.29 -2.56 -39.43
N ARG A 185 -37.67 -1.96 -38.30
CA ARG A 185 -39.04 -2.04 -37.76
C ARG A 185 -40.03 -1.11 -38.48
N SER A 186 -39.55 -0.06 -39.14
CA SER A 186 -40.40 0.90 -39.86
C SER A 186 -40.77 0.48 -41.29
N ARG A 187 -40.42 -0.73 -41.73
CA ARG A 187 -40.71 -1.24 -43.09
C ARG A 187 -41.63 -2.48 -43.10
N GLN A 188 -42.25 -2.82 -41.96
CA GLN A 188 -43.21 -3.94 -41.86
C GLN A 188 -44.55 -3.52 -41.21
N MET A 189 -44.97 -2.28 -41.41
CA MET A 189 -46.37 -1.87 -41.27
C MET A 189 -46.79 -1.16 -42.55
#